data_AF-A0A3D2DJR5-F1
#
_entry.id   AF-A0A3D2DJR5-F1
#
_cell.length_a   1.000
_cell.length_b   1.000
_cell.length_c   1.000
_cell.angle_alpha   90.00
_cell.angle_beta   90.00
_cell.angle_gamma   90.00
#
_symmetry.space_group_name_H-M   'P 1'
#
loop_
_entity.id
_entity.type
_entity.pdbx_description
1 polymer ?
#
loop_
_entity_poly.entity_id
_entity_poly.type
_entity_poly.pdbx_seq_one_letter_code
_entity_poly.pdbx_strand_id
1 'polypeptide(L)' 'MTAEELKKVEDIVNEKIVEAIPVETKIMTIEEAKKTGAMALFGEKYGESVRVVCIDDFSKEFCG' A
#
# COMPACT_ATOMS: atom_id res chain seq x y z
N MET A 1 7.98 11.14 -16.96
CA MET A 1 7.29 12.13 -16.12
C MET A 1 7.91 13.49 -16.36
N THR A 2 7.11 14.54 -16.50
CA THR A 2 7.56 15.93 -16.59
C THR A 2 7.89 16.48 -15.19
N ALA A 3 8.57 17.63 -15.12
CA ALA A 3 8.82 18.30 -13.84
C ALA A 3 7.52 18.67 -13.10
N GLU A 4 6.47 19.04 -13.84
CA GLU A 4 5.16 19.32 -13.27
C GLU A 4 4.48 18.06 -12.72
N GLU A 5 4.61 16.92 -13.42
CA GLU A 5 4.08 15.65 -12.95
C GLU A 5 4.81 15.16 -11.70
N LEU A 6 6.14 15.34 -11.62
CA LEU A 6 6.92 15.01 -10.42
C LEU A 6 6.48 15.86 -9.23
N LYS A 7 6.34 17.18 -9.42
CA LYS A 7 5.88 18.08 -8.36
C LYS A 7 4.49 17.70 -7.85
N LYS A 8 3.57 17.35 -8.75
CA LYS A 8 2.22 16.89 -8.36
C LYS A 8 2.26 15.64 -7.48
N VAL A 9 3.11 14.66 -7.82
CA VAL A 9 3.26 13.45 -6.99
C VAL A 9 3.85 13.79 -5.63
N GLU A 10 4.87 14.64 -5.58
CA GLU A 10 5.49 15.09 -4.34
C GLU A 10 4.48 15.82 -3.42
N ASP A 11 3.69 16.73 -3.99
CA ASP A 11 2.67 17.48 -3.26
C ASP A 11 1.63 16.54 -2.63
N ILE A 12 1.13 15.55 -3.39
CA ILE A 12 0.16 14.55 -2.90
C ILE A 12 0.74 13.72 -1.75
N VAL A 13 1.99 13.25 -1.88
CA VAL A 13 2.64 12.44 -0.84
C VAL A 13 2.86 13.26 0.43
N ASN A 14 3.32 14.50 0.30
CA ASN A 14 3.54 15.38 1.45
C ASN A 14 2.22 15.71 2.17
N GLU A 15 1.12 15.94 1.44
CA GLU A 15 -0.21 16.13 2.02
C GLU A 15 -0.61 14.94 2.91
N LYS A 16 -0.44 13.72 2.40
CA LYS A 16 -0.77 12.49 3.16
C LYS A 16 0.13 12.25 4.36
N ILE A 17 1.40 12.67 4.29
CA ILE A 17 2.30 12.63 5.45
C ILE A 17 1.84 13.59 6.54
N VAL A 18 1.43 14.81 6.16
CA VAL A 18 0.96 15.84 7.12
C VAL A 18 -0.34 15.42 7.81
N GLU A 19 -1.20 14.65 7.14
CA GLU A 19 -2.40 14.06 7.74
C GLU A 19 -2.09 13.07 8.88
N ALA A 20 -0.84 12.61 9.01
CA ALA A 20 -0.40 11.66 10.05
C ALA A 20 -1.29 10.41 10.11
N ILE A 21 -1.65 9.88 8.93
CA ILE A 21 -2.57 8.75 8.78
C ILE A 21 -2.00 7.53 9.53
N PRO A 22 -2.80 6.89 10.41
CA PRO A 22 -2.39 5.66 11.07
C PRO A 22 -2.06 4.55 10.07
N VAL A 23 -0.92 3.90 10.27
CA VAL A 23 -0.51 2.74 9.46
C VAL A 23 -0.88 1.47 10.21
N GLU A 24 -1.74 0.66 9.62
CA GLU A 24 -2.13 -0.64 10.15
C GLU A 24 -1.46 -1.78 9.40
N THR A 25 -1.12 -2.86 10.11
CA THR A 25 -0.60 -4.08 9.50
C THR A 25 -1.37 -5.30 9.97
N LYS A 26 -1.73 -6.19 9.05
CA LYS A 26 -2.43 -7.44 9.34
C LYS A 26 -1.77 -8.59 8.61
N ILE A 27 -1.58 -9.72 9.28
CA ILE A 27 -1.17 -10.97 8.66
C ILE A 27 -2.43 -11.77 8.35
N MET A 28 -2.57 -12.20 7.10
CA MET A 28 -3.70 -13.01 6.64
C MET A 28 -3.27 -13.94 5.53
N THR A 29 -4.14 -14.88 5.14
CA THR A 29 -3.85 -15.75 4.00
C THR A 29 -3.80 -14.95 2.69
N ILE A 30 -3.09 -15.44 1.68
CA ILE A 30 -3.10 -14.80 0.34
C ILE A 30 -4.51 -14.58 -0.18
N GLU A 31 -5.40 -15.56 0.01
CA GLU A 31 -6.77 -15.49 -0.50
C GLU A 31 -7.59 -14.42 0.21
N GLU A 32 -7.40 -14.24 1.53
CA GLU A 32 -7.99 -13.13 2.28
C GLU A 32 -7.39 -11.79 1.86
N ALA A 33 -6.07 -11.71 1.70
CA ALA A 33 -5.38 -10.50 1.29
C ALA A 33 -5.84 -10.01 -0.09
N LYS A 34 -6.00 -10.91 -1.06
CA LYS A 34 -6.54 -10.58 -2.39
C LYS A 34 -7.94 -9.96 -2.32
N LYS A 35 -8.79 -10.45 -1.41
CA LYS A 35 -10.15 -9.90 -1.21
C LYS A 35 -10.15 -8.48 -0.64
N THR A 36 -9.07 -8.05 0.01
CA THR A 36 -8.97 -6.69 0.57
C THR A 36 -8.72 -5.61 -0.49
N GLY A 37 -8.48 -6.00 -1.75
CA GLY A 37 -8.10 -5.08 -2.83
C GLY A 37 -6.66 -4.60 -2.74
N ALA A 38 -5.84 -5.18 -1.87
CA ALA A 38 -4.44 -4.82 -1.71
C ALA A 38 -3.65 -5.14 -2.99
N MET A 39 -2.76 -4.22 -3.38
CA MET A 39 -1.91 -4.41 -4.54
C MET A 39 -0.78 -5.41 -4.23
N ALA A 40 -0.62 -6.39 -5.11
CA ALA A 40 0.43 -7.39 -5.04
C ALA A 40 1.41 -7.19 -6.21
N LEU A 41 2.59 -6.62 -5.93
CA LEU A 41 3.60 -6.33 -6.97
C LEU A 41 4.41 -7.57 -7.40
N PHE A 42 4.50 -8.60 -6.56
CA PHE A 42 5.37 -9.76 -6.78
C PHE A 42 4.63 -11.08 -6.50
N GLY A 43 3.73 -11.47 -7.41
CA GLY A 43 2.80 -12.61 -7.22
C GLY A 43 3.45 -13.96 -6.87
N GLU A 44 4.67 -14.25 -7.35
CA GLU A 44 5.34 -15.55 -7.14
C GLU A 44 6.13 -15.65 -5.81
N LYS A 45 6.27 -14.55 -5.05
CA LYS A 45 7.11 -14.51 -3.83
C LYS A 45 6.35 -14.71 -2.52
N TYR A 46 5.03 -14.77 -2.56
CA TYR A 46 4.21 -14.84 -1.36
C TYR A 46 3.94 -16.30 -0.95
N GLY A 47 4.19 -16.62 0.33
CA GLY A 47 3.85 -17.91 0.94
C GLY A 47 2.37 -18.02 1.33
N GLU A 48 1.99 -19.00 2.16
CA GLU A 48 0.59 -19.21 2.55
C GLU A 48 -0.05 -18.00 3.28
N SER A 49 0.77 -17.24 4.01
CA SER A 49 0.37 -16.02 4.71
C SER A 49 1.19 -14.83 4.22
N VAL A 50 0.54 -13.68 4.14
CA VAL A 50 1.14 -12.40 3.75
C VAL A 50 0.82 -11.33 4.78
N ARG A 51 1.74 -10.39 4.94
CA ARG A 51 1.47 -9.17 5.69
C ARG A 51 0.92 -8.12 4.72
N VAL A 52 -0.25 -7.59 5.03
CA VAL A 52 -0.86 -6.47 4.34
C VAL A 52 -0.62 -5.21 5.17
N VAL A 53 -0.11 -4.17 4.53
CA VAL A 53 0.08 -2.83 5.11
C VAL A 53 -1.00 -1.92 4.55
N CYS A 54 -1.72 -1.23 5.43
CA CYS A 54 -2.82 -0.32 5.08
C CYS A 54 -2.50 1.08 5.60
N ILE A 55 -2.60 2.07 4.73
CA ILE A 55 -2.58 3.50 5.05
C ILE A 55 -3.98 4.00 4.69
N ASP A 56 -4.93 3.72 5.58
CA ASP A 56 -6.37 3.97 5.37
C ASP A 56 -6.85 3.47 3.98
N ASP A 57 -7.67 4.27 3.28
CA ASP A 57 -8.06 4.04 1.88
C ASP A 57 -7.02 4.54 0.85
N PHE A 58 -5.96 5.20 1.30
CA PHE A 58 -4.96 5.81 0.40
C PHE A 58 -4.03 4.77 -0.24
N SER A 59 -3.55 3.80 0.55
CA SER A 59 -2.68 2.73 0.05
C SER A 59 -2.88 1.44 0.80
N LYS A 60 -2.89 0.33 0.06
CA LYS A 60 -2.99 -1.01 0.62
C LYS A 60 -2.15 -1.97 -0.21
N GLU A 61 -1.16 -2.58 0.41
CA GLU A 61 -0.17 -3.38 -0.31
C GLU A 61 0.26 -4.64 0.45
N PHE A 62 0.68 -5.63 -0.33
CA PHE A 62 1.34 -6.81 0.18
C PHE A 62 2.81 -6.45 0.49
N CYS A 63 3.26 -6.75 1.70
CA CYS A 63 4.60 -6.39 2.16
C CYS A 63 5.18 -7.52 3.01
N GLY A 64 6.04 -8.35 2.44
CA GLY A 64 6.69 -9.49 3.11
C GLY A 64 6.74 -10.69 2.21
#